data_AF-A0A437AKR6-F1
#
_entry.id   AF-A0A437AKR6-F1
#
_cell.length_a   1.000
_cell.length_b   1.000
_cell.length_c   1.000
_cell.angle_alpha   90.00
_cell.angle_beta   90.00
_cell.angle_gamma   90.00
#
_symmetry.space_group_name_H-M   'P 1'
#
loop_
_entity.id
_entity.type
_entity.pdbx_description
1 polymer ?
#
loop_
_entity_poly.entity_id
_entity_poly.type
_entity_poly.pdbx_seq_one_letter_code
_entity_poly.pdbx_strand_id
1 'polypeptide(L)'
;MKKEPKDFDYSQKGYLFYKEYLGLAAYLKKRPLGLSRIGNEISYKDCKFKEEIPISEEEFNLMSDNSEFIDTLSLFKLCDKLGLEIKNFKELVEFISEDGKISYKKIKKIFE
;
A
#
# COMPACT_ATOMS: atom_id res chain seq x y z
N MET A 1 -2.00 -21.78 3.25
CA MET A 1 -1.60 -21.51 4.64
C MET A 1 -1.59 -20.01 4.85
N LYS A 2 -2.12 -19.49 5.97
CA LYS A 2 -1.96 -18.08 6.34
C LYS A 2 -0.51 -17.90 6.81
N LYS A 3 0.24 -16.97 6.19
CA LYS A 3 1.57 -16.62 6.67
C LYS A 3 1.47 -15.77 7.93
N GLU A 4 2.41 -15.99 8.84
CA GLU A 4 2.60 -15.27 10.10
C GLU A 4 3.80 -14.32 9.99
N PRO A 5 3.95 -13.34 10.91
CA PRO A 5 5.09 -12.43 10.89
C PRO A 5 6.45 -13.15 10.79
N LYS A 6 6.65 -14.26 11.52
CA LYS A 6 7.88 -15.06 11.49
C LYS A 6 8.24 -15.58 10.09
N ASP A 7 7.27 -15.75 9.20
CA ASP A 7 7.51 -16.25 7.83
C ASP A 7 8.14 -15.18 6.91
N PHE A 8 8.25 -13.94 7.41
CA PHE A 8 8.90 -12.82 6.74
C PHE A 8 10.23 -12.43 7.41
N ASP A 9 10.65 -13.13 8.47
CA ASP A 9 11.98 -12.96 9.07
C ASP A 9 12.98 -13.87 8.34
N TYR A 10 13.51 -13.37 7.22
CA TYR A 10 14.35 -14.18 6.34
C TYR A 10 15.71 -14.53 6.95
N SER A 11 16.11 -13.86 8.04
CA SER A 11 17.38 -14.14 8.72
C SER A 11 17.21 -14.75 10.12
N GLN A 12 16.00 -15.14 10.51
CA GLN A 12 15.70 -15.79 11.80
C GLN A 12 16.18 -15.01 13.04
N LYS A 13 15.96 -13.70 13.05
CA LYS A 13 16.39 -12.78 14.12
C LYS A 13 15.45 -12.74 15.33
N GLY A 14 14.20 -13.16 15.16
CA GLY A 14 13.16 -13.06 16.18
C GLY A 14 12.32 -11.77 16.12
N TYR A 15 12.52 -10.95 15.08
CA TYR A 15 11.77 -9.73 14.80
C TYR A 15 11.78 -9.44 13.29
N LEU A 16 10.96 -8.51 12.83
CA LEU A 16 10.97 -8.02 11.45
C LEU A 16 11.65 -6.68 11.35
N PHE A 17 12.52 -6.51 10.37
CA PHE A 17 12.89 -5.19 9.92
C PHE A 17 11.72 -4.51 9.21
N TYR A 18 11.70 -3.18 9.16
CA TYR A 18 10.59 -2.44 8.54
C TYR A 18 10.30 -2.89 7.10
N LYS A 19 11.32 -3.21 6.30
CA LYS A 19 11.14 -3.74 4.93
C LYS A 19 10.44 -5.11 4.91
N GLU A 20 10.74 -5.97 5.87
CA GLU A 20 10.09 -7.30 6.00
C GLU A 20 8.64 -7.14 6.45
N TYR A 21 8.39 -6.21 7.39
CA TYR A 21 7.04 -5.81 7.79
C TYR A 21 6.20 -5.24 6.63
N LEU A 22 6.81 -4.45 5.72
CA LEU A 22 6.12 -4.01 4.50
C LEU A 22 5.72 -5.20 3.60
N GLY A 23 6.59 -6.21 3.49
CA GLY A 23 6.28 -7.45 2.78
C GLY A 23 5.10 -8.22 3.41
N LEU A 24 5.08 -8.31 4.74
CA LEU A 24 3.97 -8.90 5.49
C LEU A 24 2.66 -8.11 5.25
N ALA A 25 2.72 -6.78 5.33
CA ALA A 25 1.57 -5.91 5.11
C ALA A 25 0.97 -6.11 3.70
N ALA A 26 1.82 -6.19 2.67
CA ALA A 26 1.40 -6.43 1.29
C ALA A 26 0.75 -7.81 1.12
N TYR A 27 1.33 -8.86 1.71
CA TYR A 27 0.76 -10.21 1.66
C TYR A 27 -0.61 -10.30 2.36
N LEU A 28 -0.74 -9.63 3.50
CA LEU A 28 -1.99 -9.56 4.27
C LEU A 28 -2.98 -8.53 3.76
N LYS A 29 -2.61 -7.74 2.74
CA LYS A 29 -3.39 -6.63 2.18
C LYS A 29 -3.82 -5.60 3.23
N LYS A 30 -2.94 -5.40 4.22
CA LYS A 30 -3.16 -4.42 5.29
C LYS A 30 -2.34 -3.17 5.05
N ARG A 31 -2.84 -2.03 5.51
CA ARG A 31 -2.12 -0.76 5.41
C ARG A 31 -1.05 -0.68 6.51
N PRO A 32 0.24 -0.56 6.19
CA PRO A 32 1.29 -0.53 7.20
C PRO A 32 1.27 0.78 8.00
N LEU A 33 1.70 0.70 9.26
CA LEU A 33 2.11 1.85 10.06
C LEU A 33 3.44 2.39 9.52
N GLY A 34 3.66 3.70 9.64
CA GLY A 34 4.91 4.31 9.19
C GLY A 34 6.08 3.95 10.11
N LEU A 35 7.30 3.93 9.56
CA LEU A 35 8.54 3.60 10.28
C LEU A 35 8.69 4.34 11.62
N SER A 36 8.36 5.63 11.67
CA SER A 36 8.44 6.45 12.88
C SER A 36 7.47 6.02 13.99
N ARG A 37 6.39 5.29 13.65
CA ARG A 37 5.39 4.82 14.62
C ARG A 37 5.64 3.39 15.09
N ILE A 38 6.09 2.51 14.19
CA ILE A 38 6.26 1.08 14.50
C ILE A 38 7.70 0.69 14.83
N GLY A 39 8.67 1.56 14.50
CA GLY A 39 10.09 1.28 14.68
C GLY A 39 10.68 0.45 13.54
N ASN A 40 12.01 0.34 13.52
CA ASN A 40 12.70 -0.45 12.50
C ASN A 40 12.78 -1.94 12.88
N GLU A 41 12.80 -2.27 14.17
CA GLU A 41 12.82 -3.65 14.67
C GLU A 41 11.48 -3.95 15.34
N ILE A 42 10.71 -4.82 14.71
CA ILE A 42 9.29 -5.01 15.01
C ILE A 42 9.10 -6.45 15.49
N SER A 43 8.83 -6.62 16.79
CA SER A 43 8.50 -7.92 17.35
C SER A 43 7.27 -8.51 16.66
N TYR A 44 7.25 -9.83 16.47
CA TYR A 44 6.14 -10.51 15.81
C TYR A 44 4.78 -10.24 16.48
N LYS A 45 4.78 -10.07 17.81
CA LYS A 45 3.55 -9.80 18.59
C LYS A 45 3.08 -8.35 18.46
N ASP A 46 3.96 -7.46 18.04
CA ASP A 46 3.70 -6.02 17.97
C ASP A 46 3.42 -5.54 16.54
N CYS A 47 3.34 -6.48 15.59
CA CYS A 47 2.92 -6.22 14.22
C CYS A 47 1.45 -5.74 14.20
N LYS A 48 1.29 -4.42 14.15
CA LYS A 48 0.00 -3.73 14.03
C LYS A 48 -0.13 -3.10 12.66
N PHE A 49 -1.36 -2.94 12.18
CA PHE A 49 -1.66 -2.28 10.91
C PHE A 49 -2.60 -1.11 11.16
N LYS A 50 -2.66 -0.17 10.21
CA LYS A 50 -3.70 0.87 10.23
C LYS A 50 -5.05 0.22 9.95
N GLU A 51 -6.10 0.81 10.51
CA GLU A 51 -7.47 0.47 10.12
C GLU A 51 -7.64 0.68 8.61
N GLU A 52 -8.38 -0.23 7.99
CA GLU A 52 -8.84 -0.06 6.63
C GLU A 52 -9.75 1.16 6.59
N ILE A 53 -9.33 2.18 5.85
CA ILE A 53 -10.19 3.29 5.51
C ILE A 53 -10.77 2.92 4.15
N PRO A 54 -12.05 2.53 4.06
CA PRO A 54 -12.66 2.29 2.77
C PRO A 54 -12.59 3.57 1.94
N ILE A 55 -12.11 3.46 0.71
CA ILE A 55 -12.15 4.56 -0.25
C ILE A 55 -13.61 4.68 -0.69
N SER A 56 -14.22 5.82 -0.41
CA SER A 56 -15.56 6.16 -0.89
C SER A 56 -15.56 6.32 -2.42
N GLU A 57 -16.73 6.16 -3.03
CA GLU A 57 -16.91 6.38 -4.48
C GLU A 57 -16.59 7.84 -4.86
N GLU A 58 -16.90 8.81 -4.00
CA GLU A 58 -16.53 10.21 -4.19
C GLU A 58 -15.01 10.43 -4.18
N GLU A 59 -14.29 9.81 -3.25
CA GLU A 59 -12.82 9.85 -3.24
C GLU A 59 -12.24 9.19 -4.48
N PHE A 60 -12.81 8.06 -4.93
CA PHE A 60 -12.38 7.42 -6.17
C PHE A 60 -12.63 8.31 -7.38
N ASN A 61 -13.83 8.90 -7.51
CA ASN A 61 -14.19 9.79 -8.62
C ASN A 61 -13.34 11.06 -8.64
N LEU A 62 -12.97 11.58 -7.47
CA LEU A 62 -12.03 12.69 -7.35
C LEU A 62 -10.64 12.29 -7.85
N MET A 63 -10.17 11.08 -7.51
CA MET A 63 -8.87 10.56 -7.96
C MET A 63 -8.86 10.18 -9.44
N SER A 64 -10.00 9.74 -9.99
CA SER A 64 -10.14 9.28 -11.37
C SER A 64 -10.55 10.38 -12.35
N ASP A 65 -10.76 11.62 -11.88
CA ASP A 65 -11.34 12.71 -12.68
C ASP A 65 -12.67 12.31 -13.33
N ASN A 66 -13.52 11.61 -12.55
CA ASN A 66 -14.79 11.00 -12.98
C ASN A 66 -14.67 9.94 -14.09
N SER A 67 -13.47 9.38 -14.31
CA SER A 67 -13.30 8.24 -15.20
C SER A 67 -13.54 6.90 -14.49
N GLU A 68 -13.82 5.84 -15.26
CA GLU A 68 -13.96 4.46 -14.75
C GLU A 68 -12.66 3.89 -14.12
N PHE A 69 -11.52 4.55 -14.34
CA PHE A 69 -10.21 4.12 -13.88
C PHE A 69 -9.35 5.31 -13.43
N ILE A 70 -8.44 5.06 -12.50
CA ILE A 70 -7.39 6.03 -12.18
C ILE A 70 -6.21 5.70 -13.09
N ASP A 71 -5.97 6.55 -14.09
CA ASP A 71 -4.75 6.45 -14.86
C ASP A 71 -3.57 7.09 -14.11
N THR A 72 -2.37 6.71 -14.54
CA THR A 72 -1.10 7.18 -13.98
C THR A 72 -0.98 8.70 -13.90
N LEU A 73 -1.47 9.40 -14.93
CA LEU A 73 -1.38 10.84 -15.07
C LEU A 73 -2.35 11.55 -14.12
N SER A 74 -3.56 11.01 -13.97
CA SER A 74 -4.59 11.51 -13.06
C SER A 74 -4.15 11.40 -11.59
N LEU A 75 -3.57 10.25 -11.22
CA LEU A 75 -2.99 10.06 -9.90
C LEU A 75 -1.78 10.99 -9.66
N PHE A 76 -0.93 11.20 -10.66
CA PHE A 76 0.23 12.10 -10.56
C PHE A 76 -0.21 13.56 -10.35
N LYS A 77 -1.15 14.04 -11.17
CA LYS A 77 -1.73 15.39 -11.06
C LYS A 77 -2.38 15.62 -9.70
N LEU A 78 -3.04 14.62 -9.13
CA LEU A 78 -3.63 14.72 -7.81
C LEU A 78 -2.56 14.83 -6.72
N CYS A 79 -1.52 13.98 -6.78
CA CYS A 79 -0.42 14.03 -5.82
C CYS A 79 0.30 15.39 -5.87
N ASP A 80 0.53 15.92 -7.07
CA ASP A 80 1.09 17.27 -7.29
C ASP A 80 0.18 18.37 -6.72
N LYS A 81 -1.13 18.34 -7.02
CA LYS A 81 -2.12 19.29 -6.46
C LYS A 81 -2.21 19.27 -4.93
N LEU A 82 -2.00 18.11 -4.32
CA LEU A 82 -2.04 17.93 -2.87
C LEU A 82 -0.69 18.20 -2.19
N GLY A 83 0.36 18.53 -2.96
CA GLY A 83 1.72 18.72 -2.44
C GLY A 83 2.34 17.43 -1.88
N LEU A 84 1.83 16.26 -2.30
CA LEU A 84 2.30 14.95 -1.88
C LEU A 84 3.42 14.49 -2.80
N GLU A 85 4.65 14.57 -2.30
CA GLU A 85 5.81 14.07 -3.01
C GLU A 85 5.90 12.53 -2.85
N ILE A 86 5.41 11.78 -3.85
CA ILE A 86 5.50 10.33 -3.84
C ILE A 86 6.83 9.90 -4.48
N LYS A 87 7.81 9.58 -3.63
CA LYS A 87 9.02 8.88 -4.09
C LYS A 87 8.62 7.51 -4.65
N ASN A 88 9.18 7.16 -5.81
CA ASN A 88 8.94 5.90 -6.52
C ASN A 88 7.50 5.72 -7.06
N PHE A 89 6.80 6.82 -7.32
CA PHE A 89 5.45 6.81 -7.89
C PHE A 89 5.33 5.96 -9.17
N LYS A 90 6.35 6.03 -10.04
CA LYS A 90 6.39 5.30 -11.30
C LYS A 90 6.41 3.78 -11.10
N GLU A 91 7.23 3.31 -10.17
CA GLU A 91 7.34 1.89 -9.79
C GLU A 91 6.05 1.40 -9.11
N LEU A 92 5.44 2.23 -8.27
CA LEU A 92 4.14 1.94 -7.68
C LEU A 92 3.10 1.76 -8.78
N VAL A 93 2.99 2.70 -9.72
CA VAL A 93 2.00 2.62 -10.80
C VAL A 93 2.27 1.45 -11.75
N GLU A 94 3.52 1.15 -12.09
CA GLU A 94 3.88 -0.04 -12.87
C GLU A 94 3.45 -1.34 -12.15
N PHE A 95 3.50 -1.38 -10.82
CA PHE A 95 3.08 -2.53 -10.04
C PHE A 95 1.56 -2.74 -10.01
N ILE A 96 0.76 -1.67 -9.98
CA ILE A 96 -0.70 -1.75 -9.88
C ILE A 96 -1.45 -1.63 -11.21
N SER A 97 -0.82 -1.04 -12.22
CA SER A 97 -1.45 -0.84 -13.53
C SER A 97 -1.34 -2.07 -14.44
N GLU A 98 -2.29 -2.17 -15.37
CA GLU A 98 -2.16 -2.99 -16.56
C GLU A 98 -2.29 -2.03 -17.74
N ASP A 99 -1.29 -1.98 -18.61
CA ASP A 99 -1.20 -1.02 -19.72
C ASP A 99 -1.39 0.46 -19.28
N GLY A 100 -0.85 0.83 -18.11
CA GLY A 100 -0.91 2.20 -17.58
C GLY A 100 -2.28 2.62 -17.01
N LYS A 101 -3.24 1.69 -16.93
CA LYS A 101 -4.57 1.90 -16.33
C LYS A 101 -4.72 1.12 -15.03
N ILE A 102 -5.28 1.77 -14.01
CA ILE A 102 -5.57 1.13 -12.72
C ILE A 102 -7.08 1.06 -12.56
N SER A 103 -7.66 -0.14 -12.68
CA SER A 103 -9.11 -0.34 -12.52
C SER A 103 -9.53 -0.39 -11.06
N TYR A 104 -10.72 0.12 -10.76
CA TYR A 104 -11.30 0.10 -9.41
C TYR A 104 -11.33 -1.32 -8.81
N LYS A 105 -11.71 -2.33 -9.61
CA LYS A 105 -11.73 -3.74 -9.16
C LYS A 105 -10.35 -4.24 -8.73
N LYS A 106 -9.28 -3.79 -9.40
CA LYS A 106 -7.90 -4.21 -9.12
C LYS A 106 -7.35 -3.50 -7.87
N ILE A 107 -7.66 -2.20 -7.72
CA ILE A 107 -7.42 -1.47 -6.46
C ILE A 107 -8.13 -2.17 -5.31
N LYS A 108 -9.43 -2.42 -5.43
CA LYS A 108 -10.23 -3.05 -4.38
C LYS A 108 -9.64 -4.40 -3.95
N LYS A 109 -9.25 -5.25 -4.91
CA LYS A 109 -8.64 -6.56 -4.64
C LYS A 109 -7.28 -6.48 -3.92
N ILE A 110 -6.56 -5.36 -4.00
CA ILE A 110 -5.29 -5.15 -3.29
C ILE A 110 -5.51 -4.71 -1.85
N PHE A 111 -6.64 -4.04 -1.58
CA PHE A 111 -6.98 -3.49 -0.27
C PHE A 111 -8.07 -4.29 0.47
N GLU A 112 -8.56 -5.41 -0.09
CA GLU A 112 -9.42 -6.45 0.53
C GLU A 112 -8.63 -7.73 0.87
#